data_AF-A0A093Y721-F1
#
_entry.id   AF-A0A093Y721-F1
#
_cell.length_a   1.000
_cell.length_b   1.000
_cell.length_c   1.000
_cell.angle_alpha   90.00
_cell.angle_beta   90.00
_cell.angle_gamma   90.00
#
_symmetry.space_group_name_H-M   'P 1'
#
loop_
_entity.id
_entity.type
_entity.pdbx_description
1 polymer ?
#
loop_
_entity_poly.entity_id
_entity_poly.type
_entity_poly.pdbx_seq_one_letter_code
_entity_poly.pdbx_strand_id
1 'polypeptide(L)'
;MSCAASQRCLVQLLREPIRSKSVPAFLVPALSQPLRTQCFSTTSAARSRIGGASVSIPPEVNLSLIDLPQTNVRGKAKDAPKMAVEVKGPLGQLTLKIPPFVNINHDQTTRKAMISVQDTEVPHQRAMWGTY
;
A
#
# COMPACT_ATOMS: atom_id res chain seq x y z
N MET A 1 4.07 -9.61 -5.15
CA MET A 1 5.19 -9.69 -6.12
C MET A 1 6.06 -8.45 -5.96
N SER A 2 7.14 -8.52 -5.19
CA SER A 2 8.03 -7.37 -4.90
C SER A 2 9.12 -7.27 -5.96
N CYS A 3 9.10 -6.23 -6.80
CA CYS A 3 10.23 -5.91 -7.66
C CYS A 3 11.28 -5.15 -6.85
N ALA A 4 12.35 -5.83 -6.46
CA ALA A 4 13.52 -5.19 -5.88
C ALA A 4 14.18 -4.27 -6.93
N ALA A 5 14.11 -2.96 -6.70
CA ALA A 5 14.78 -1.96 -7.52
C ALA A 5 16.30 -2.06 -7.27
N SER A 6 17.01 -2.78 -8.13
CA SER A 6 18.47 -2.81 -8.11
C SER A 6 19.01 -1.59 -8.85
N GLN A 7 19.64 -0.70 -8.07
CA GLN A 7 20.45 0.42 -8.54
C GLN A 7 21.57 -0.11 -9.45
N ARG A 8 21.46 0.10 -10.76
CA ARG A 8 22.59 -0.07 -11.70
C ARG A 8 22.54 0.99 -12.80
N CYS A 9 22.81 2.24 -12.42
CA CYS A 9 22.96 3.38 -13.35
C CYS A 9 24.38 3.53 -13.91
N LEU A 10 25.14 2.45 -14.12
CA LEU A 10 26.51 2.59 -14.63
C LEU A 10 26.90 1.47 -15.60
N VAL A 11 26.24 1.36 -16.76
CA VAL A 11 26.87 0.80 -17.98
C VAL A 11 26.13 1.33 -19.23
N GLN A 12 26.39 2.56 -19.66
CA GLN A 12 25.98 3.02 -21.01
C GLN A 12 27.08 3.77 -21.76
N LEU A 13 28.35 3.42 -21.52
CA LEU A 13 29.45 3.89 -22.36
C LEU A 13 30.09 2.68 -23.06
N LEU A 14 29.53 2.31 -24.20
CA LEU A 14 30.22 1.69 -25.35
C LEU A 14 29.16 1.27 -26.39
N ARG A 15 28.84 2.19 -27.31
CA ARG A 15 28.08 1.87 -28.52
C ARG A 15 28.90 2.32 -29.72
N GLU A 16 29.85 1.49 -30.12
CA GLU A 16 30.39 1.51 -31.49
C GLU A 16 29.81 0.34 -32.29
N PRO A 17 29.47 0.52 -33.58
CA PRO A 17 28.87 -0.52 -34.40
C PRO A 17 29.97 -1.37 -35.02
N ILE A 18 30.48 -2.37 -34.30
CA ILE A 18 31.38 -3.36 -34.91
C ILE A 18 30.53 -4.50 -35.49
N ARG A 19 30.36 -4.46 -36.81
CA ARG A 19 29.84 -5.54 -37.64
C ARG A 19 30.80 -6.75 -37.59
N SER A 20 30.72 -7.55 -36.53
CA SER A 20 31.38 -8.85 -36.43
C SER A 20 30.35 -9.91 -36.05
N LYS A 21 30.23 -10.94 -36.90
CA LYS A 21 29.23 -12.03 -36.77
C LYS A 21 29.55 -13.05 -35.67
N SER A 22 30.52 -12.79 -34.80
CA SER A 22 30.86 -13.69 -33.69
C SER A 22 30.93 -12.90 -32.38
N VAL A 23 30.04 -13.22 -31.44
CA VAL A 23 30.13 -12.73 -30.07
C VAL A 23 31.38 -13.38 -29.45
N PRO A 24 32.37 -12.60 -28.99
CA PRO A 24 33.56 -13.19 -28.40
C PRO A 24 33.19 -14.00 -27.14
N ALA A 25 33.87 -15.12 -26.93
CA ALA A 25 33.54 -16.12 -25.90
C ALA A 25 33.45 -15.53 -24.47
N PHE A 26 34.19 -14.46 -24.18
CA PHE A 26 34.15 -13.79 -22.88
C PHE A 26 32.85 -13.00 -22.62
N LEU A 27 32.05 -12.68 -23.66
CA LEU A 27 30.74 -12.03 -23.51
C LEU A 27 29.58 -13.03 -23.36
N VAL A 28 29.82 -14.32 -23.61
CA VAL A 28 28.79 -15.38 -23.53
C VAL A 28 28.10 -15.44 -22.16
N PRO A 29 28.80 -15.34 -21.00
CA PRO A 29 28.15 -15.40 -19.69
C PRO A 29 27.18 -14.23 -19.41
N ALA A 30 27.37 -13.08 -20.08
CA ALA A 30 26.49 -11.92 -19.93
C ALA A 30 25.22 -12.06 -20.80
N LEU A 31 25.32 -12.69 -21.97
CA LEU A 31 24.19 -12.93 -22.88
C LEU A 31 23.40 -14.20 -22.54
N SER A 32 24.00 -15.17 -21.84
CA SER A 32 23.33 -16.42 -21.44
C SER A 32 22.48 -16.28 -20.18
N GLN A 33 22.41 -15.09 -19.58
CA GLN A 33 21.51 -14.86 -18.45
C GLN A 33 20.07 -14.95 -18.98
N PRO A 34 19.18 -15.76 -18.35
CA PRO A 34 17.79 -15.79 -18.76
C PRO A 34 17.26 -14.37 -18.70
N LEU A 35 16.84 -13.83 -19.85
CA LEU A 35 16.16 -12.55 -19.93
C LEU A 35 14.96 -12.63 -18.99
N ARG A 36 15.11 -12.11 -17.77
CA ARG A 36 13.97 -11.87 -16.89
C ARG A 36 13.02 -11.04 -17.71
N THR A 37 11.78 -11.52 -17.88
CA THR A 37 10.71 -10.80 -18.55
C THR A 37 10.64 -9.41 -17.94
N GLN A 38 11.19 -8.43 -18.65
CA GLN A 38 11.17 -7.05 -18.22
C GLN A 38 9.73 -6.58 -18.39
N CYS A 39 9.08 -6.18 -17.31
CA CYS A 39 7.77 -5.58 -17.39
C CYS A 39 7.88 -4.31 -18.25
N PHE A 40 7.06 -4.20 -19.30
CA PHE A 40 6.99 -2.99 -20.13
C PHE A 40 6.50 -1.76 -19.36
N SER A 41 5.88 -1.96 -18.19
CA SER A 41 5.51 -0.89 -17.27
C SER A 41 6.40 -0.90 -16.03
N THR A 42 7.00 0.26 -15.74
CA THR A 42 7.74 0.53 -14.50
C THR A 42 6.85 1.20 -13.44
N THR A 43 5.57 1.42 -13.71
CA THR A 43 4.66 2.09 -12.77
C THR A 43 4.43 1.20 -11.54
N SER A 44 4.59 1.79 -10.36
CA SER A 44 4.24 1.13 -9.10
C SER A 44 2.74 0.86 -9.05
N ALA A 45 2.33 -0.23 -8.41
CA ALA A 45 0.91 -0.55 -8.20
C ALA A 45 0.15 0.66 -7.64
N ALA A 46 -0.96 1.02 -8.29
CA ALA A 46 -1.77 2.18 -7.93
C ALA A 46 -2.41 1.97 -6.55
N ARG A 47 -1.88 2.66 -5.53
CA ARG A 47 -2.41 2.71 -4.17
C ARG A 47 -2.99 4.09 -3.89
N SER A 48 -3.90 4.20 -2.91
CA SER A 48 -4.39 5.51 -2.47
C SER A 48 -3.24 6.30 -1.86
N ARG A 49 -2.95 7.48 -2.42
CA ARG A 49 -1.89 8.36 -1.90
C ARG A 49 -2.27 9.01 -0.56
N ILE A 50 -3.56 9.24 -0.36
CA ILE A 50 -4.11 9.82 0.87
C ILE A 50 -4.21 8.73 1.94
N GLY A 51 -4.93 7.64 1.64
CA GLY A 51 -5.14 6.56 2.60
C GLY A 51 -3.88 5.77 2.96
N GLY A 52 -2.87 5.75 2.08
CA GLY A 52 -1.60 5.11 2.34
C GLY A 52 -0.65 5.91 3.23
N ALA A 53 -0.96 7.18 3.53
CA ALA A 53 -0.15 8.00 4.42
C ALA A 53 -0.46 7.67 5.89
N SER A 54 0.58 7.49 6.71
CA SER A 54 0.40 7.28 8.15
C SER A 54 -0.01 8.59 8.83
N VAL A 55 -0.99 8.53 9.72
CA VAL A 55 -1.43 9.67 10.54
C VAL A 55 -0.60 9.70 11.82
N SER A 56 0.02 10.85 12.11
CA SER A 56 0.77 11.07 13.35
C SER A 56 -0.17 11.55 14.45
N ILE A 57 -0.11 10.92 15.63
CA ILE A 57 -1.02 11.18 16.74
C ILE A 57 -0.27 11.99 17.81
N PRO A 58 -0.72 13.22 18.11
CA PRO A 58 -0.15 14.03 19.19
C PRO A 58 -0.34 13.37 20.56
N PRO A 59 0.51 13.69 21.56
CA PRO A 59 0.41 13.12 22.92
C PRO A 59 -0.93 13.36 23.61
N GLU A 60 -1.62 14.45 23.27
CA GLU A 60 -2.87 14.86 23.89
C GLU A 60 -4.08 14.09 23.33
N VAL A 61 -3.89 13.35 22.23
CA VAL A 61 -4.97 12.65 21.52
C VAL A 61 -4.85 11.15 21.74
N ASN A 62 -5.92 10.54 22.22
CA ASN A 62 -6.02 9.09 22.39
C ASN A 62 -6.98 8.51 21.35
N LEU A 63 -6.56 7.42 20.71
CA LEU A 63 -7.36 6.65 19.76
C LEU A 63 -7.75 5.30 20.37
N SER A 64 -9.04 5.05 20.51
CA SER A 64 -9.60 3.76 20.95
C SER A 64 -10.41 3.12 19.82
N LEU A 65 -10.14 1.85 19.56
CA LEU A 65 -10.91 1.03 18.61
C LEU A 65 -11.92 0.21 19.40
N ILE A 66 -13.20 0.36 19.08
CA ILE A 66 -14.31 -0.29 19.78
C ILE A 66 -15.06 -1.14 18.78
N ASP A 67 -15.21 -2.44 19.06
CA ASP A 67 -16.04 -3.31 18.24
C ASP A 67 -17.53 -3.03 18.51
N LEU A 68 -18.30 -2.83 17.43
CA LEU A 68 -19.72 -2.60 17.51
C LEU A 68 -20.48 -3.94 17.52
N PRO A 69 -21.51 -4.10 18.36
CA PRO A 69 -22.32 -5.31 18.35
C PRO A 69 -23.05 -5.43 17.00
N GLN A 70 -22.75 -6.48 16.25
CA GLN A 70 -23.39 -6.73 14.97
C GLN A 70 -24.77 -7.35 15.19
N THR A 71 -25.83 -6.56 15.00
CA THR A 71 -27.19 -7.09 15.03
C THR A 71 -27.50 -7.79 13.70
N ASN A 72 -27.78 -9.10 13.75
CA ASN A 72 -28.01 -9.92 12.57
C ASN A 72 -29.45 -9.76 12.05
N VAL A 73 -29.77 -8.59 11.51
CA VAL A 73 -31.09 -8.31 10.90
C VAL A 73 -31.10 -8.72 9.42
N ARG A 74 -32.21 -9.31 8.97
CA ARG A 74 -32.42 -9.70 7.57
C ARG A 74 -32.45 -8.44 6.69
N GLY A 75 -31.60 -8.39 5.66
CA GLY A 75 -31.48 -7.23 4.76
C GLY A 75 -30.35 -6.23 5.09
N LYS A 76 -29.47 -6.56 6.04
CA LYS A 76 -28.29 -5.73 6.34
C LYS A 76 -27.42 -5.46 5.12
N ALA A 77 -27.00 -4.20 4.97
CA ALA A 77 -26.05 -3.80 3.94
C ALA A 77 -24.71 -4.52 4.15
N LYS A 78 -24.05 -4.92 3.05
CA LYS A 78 -22.75 -5.63 3.10
C LYS A 78 -21.66 -4.83 3.83
N ASP A 79 -21.79 -3.50 3.81
CA ASP A 79 -20.83 -2.56 4.39
C ASP A 79 -21.28 -2.00 5.75
N ALA A 80 -22.15 -2.72 6.46
CA ALA A 80 -22.57 -2.32 7.79
C ALA A 80 -21.35 -2.21 8.73
N PRO A 81 -21.18 -1.08 9.44
CA PRO A 81 -19.98 -0.82 10.23
C PRO A 81 -19.81 -1.85 11.35
N LYS A 82 -18.62 -2.45 11.41
CA LYS A 82 -18.26 -3.45 12.40
C LYS A 82 -17.54 -2.84 13.61
N MET A 83 -16.84 -1.75 13.39
CA MET A 83 -15.98 -1.13 14.38
C MET A 83 -16.28 0.36 14.45
N ALA A 84 -16.01 0.98 15.59
CA ALA A 84 -16.00 2.41 15.78
C ALA A 84 -14.62 2.85 16.27
N VAL A 85 -14.15 3.99 15.77
CA VAL A 85 -12.97 4.67 16.28
C VAL A 85 -13.44 5.82 17.14
N GLU A 86 -12.99 5.85 18.38
CA GLU A 86 -13.20 6.94 19.29
C GLU A 86 -11.89 7.73 19.41
N VAL A 87 -11.97 9.02 19.12
CA VAL A 87 -10.87 9.99 19.19
C VAL A 87 -11.15 10.90 20.37
N LYS A 88 -10.29 10.87 21.39
CA LYS A 88 -10.38 11.74 22.56
C LYS A 88 -9.24 12.75 22.55
N GLY A 89 -9.56 14.03 22.65
CA GLY A 89 -8.59 15.12 22.74
C GLY A 89 -9.00 16.16 23.78
N PRO A 90 -8.23 17.25 23.93
CA PRO A 90 -8.45 18.25 24.97
C PRO A 90 -9.80 18.98 24.83
N LEU A 91 -10.29 19.14 23.59
CA LEU A 91 -11.52 19.87 23.28
C LEU A 91 -12.78 18.97 23.26
N GLY A 92 -12.63 17.66 23.44
CA GLY A 92 -13.77 16.74 23.46
C GLY A 92 -13.46 15.38 22.84
N GLN A 93 -14.52 14.69 22.43
CA GLN A 93 -14.47 13.35 21.88
C GLN A 93 -15.29 13.24 20.59
N LEU A 94 -14.84 12.38 19.68
CA LEU A 94 -15.47 12.11 18.41
C LEU A 94 -15.49 10.60 18.15
N THR A 95 -16.64 10.09 17.70
CA THR A 95 -16.82 8.66 17.41
C THR A 95 -17.21 8.47 15.95
N LEU A 96 -16.40 7.72 15.21
CA LEU A 96 -16.63 7.41 13.79
C LEU A 96 -16.88 5.93 13.60
N LYS A 97 -17.91 5.60 12.83
CA LYS A 97 -18.23 4.22 12.47
C LYS A 97 -17.43 3.80 11.24
N ILE A 98 -16.69 2.71 11.35
CA ILE A 98 -15.78 2.19 10.34
C ILE A 98 -16.41 0.94 9.67
N PRO A 99 -16.46 0.89 8.32
CA PRO A 99 -16.88 -0.28 7.57
C PRO A 99 -15.95 -1.50 7.82
N PRO A 100 -16.44 -2.73 7.59
CA PRO A 100 -15.72 -3.95 7.95
C PRO A 100 -14.46 -4.20 7.09
N PHE A 101 -14.35 -3.55 5.93
CA PHE A 101 -13.23 -3.72 5.01
C PHE A 101 -12.07 -2.75 5.29
N VAL A 102 -12.20 -1.82 6.24
CA VAL A 102 -11.13 -0.89 6.62
C VAL A 102 -10.46 -1.38 7.90
N ASN A 103 -9.14 -1.58 7.82
CA ASN A 103 -8.30 -2.00 8.93
C ASN A 103 -7.43 -0.83 9.40
N ILE A 104 -7.43 -0.60 10.70
CA ILE A 104 -6.66 0.47 11.34
C ILE A 104 -5.62 -0.17 12.26
N ASN A 105 -4.36 0.03 11.91
CA ASN A 105 -3.22 -0.42 12.70
C ASN A 105 -2.68 0.78 13.48
N HIS A 106 -2.94 0.82 14.78
CA HIS A 106 -2.41 1.85 15.66
C HIS A 106 -1.17 1.33 16.40
N ASP A 107 -0.02 1.91 16.10
CA ASP A 107 1.21 1.65 16.83
C ASP A 107 1.40 2.72 17.91
N GLN A 108 1.26 2.31 19.17
CA GLN A 108 1.41 3.19 20.34
C GLN A 108 2.87 3.62 20.55
N THR A 109 3.85 2.83 20.07
CA THR A 109 5.28 3.13 20.27
C THR A 109 5.73 4.26 19.37
N THR A 110 5.36 4.21 18.09
CA THR A 110 5.66 5.26 17.11
C THR A 110 4.61 6.36 17.05
N ARG A 111 3.47 6.19 17.75
CA ARG A 111 2.29 7.08 17.73
C ARG A 111 1.80 7.37 16.32
N LYS A 112 1.78 6.32 15.49
CA LYS A 112 1.30 6.37 14.11
C LYS A 112 0.10 5.45 13.95
N ALA A 113 -0.92 5.93 13.25
CA ALA A 113 -1.99 5.10 12.74
C ALA A 113 -1.80 4.89 11.25
N MET A 114 -1.87 3.63 10.83
CA MET A 114 -1.90 3.24 9.42
C MET A 114 -3.26 2.66 9.07
N ILE A 115 -3.81 3.13 7.95
CA ILE A 115 -5.11 2.69 7.44
C ILE A 115 -4.86 1.83 6.22
N SER A 116 -5.55 0.70 6.15
CA SER A 116 -5.49 -0.21 5.00
C SER A 116 -6.88 -0.75 4.69
N VAL A 117 -7.09 -1.15 3.44
CA VAL A 117 -8.33 -1.80 3.01
C VAL A 117 -8.08 -3.28 2.73
N GLN A 118 -9.11 -4.09 2.90
CA GLN A 118 -9.03 -5.53 2.70
C GLN A 118 -8.71 -5.90 1.26
N ASP A 119 -9.41 -5.27 0.29
CA ASP A 119 -9.21 -5.50 -1.13
C ASP A 119 -9.08 -4.19 -1.90
N THR A 120 -7.91 -3.96 -2.50
CA THR A 120 -7.61 -2.78 -3.31
C THR A 120 -8.10 -2.88 -4.75
N GLU A 121 -8.49 -4.06 -5.22
CA GLU A 121 -9.01 -4.27 -6.57
C GLU A 121 -10.47 -3.81 -6.67
N VAL A 122 -11.20 -3.86 -5.55
CA VAL A 122 -12.58 -3.36 -5.45
C VAL A 122 -12.58 -1.81 -5.49
N PRO A 123 -13.15 -1.17 -6.52
CA PRO A 123 -13.12 0.28 -6.67
C PRO A 123 -13.74 1.03 -5.48
N HIS A 124 -14.82 0.47 -4.91
CA HIS A 124 -15.50 1.05 -3.75
C HIS A 124 -14.58 1.09 -2.52
N GLN A 125 -13.96 -0.03 -2.15
CA GLN A 125 -13.05 -0.08 -1.00
C GLN A 125 -11.84 0.85 -1.22
N ARG A 126 -11.27 0.84 -2.43
CA ARG A 126 -10.16 1.73 -2.77
C ARG A 126 -10.54 3.22 -2.68
N ALA A 127 -11.75 3.58 -3.09
CA ALA A 127 -12.25 4.96 -2.94
C ALA A 127 -12.38 5.34 -1.46
N MET A 128 -12.96 4.45 -0.65
CA MET A 128 -13.13 4.68 0.78
C MET A 128 -11.79 4.74 1.54
N TRP A 129 -10.72 4.15 1.03
CA TRP A 129 -9.39 4.23 1.64
C TRP A 129 -8.89 5.67 1.81
N GLY A 130 -9.23 6.59 0.91
CA GLY A 130 -8.85 8.00 1.06
C GLY A 130 -9.86 8.85 1.83
N THR A 131 -11.03 8.29 2.15
CA THR A 131 -12.13 9.00 2.84
C THR A 131 -12.04 8.85 4.35
N TYR A 132 -11.50 7.72 4.82
CA TYR A 132 -11.26 7.42 6.23
C TYR A 132 -9.79 7.69 6.58
#